data_AF-A0A7J7L500-F1
#
_entry.id   AF-A0A7J7L500-F1
#
_cell.length_a   1.000
_cell.length_b   1.000
_cell.length_c   1.000
_cell.angle_alpha   90.00
_cell.angle_beta   90.00
_cell.angle_gamma   90.00
#
_symmetry.space_group_name_H-M   'P 1'
#
loop_
_entity.id
_entity.type
_entity.pdbx_description
1 polymer ?
#
loop_
_entity_poly.entity_id
_entity_poly.type
_entity_poly.pdbx_seq_one_letter_code
_entity_poly.pdbx_strand_id
1 'polypeptide(L)'
;MIRELSGRLKAHGYTPQTDIVLHDIKESAKEQVLSVHSEKLTIAFRLINTKPGTTIKIVKNLHVCTDCHTMTKLILKITRHKIVVRNL
;
A
#
# COMPACT_ATOMS: atom_id res chain seq x y z
N MET A 1 3.69 -11.94 -5.82
CA MET A 1 3.01 -10.70 -6.22
C MET A 1 3.13 -9.55 -5.20
N ILE A 2 2.70 -9.66 -3.93
CA ILE A 2 2.95 -8.57 -2.94
C ILE A 2 4.45 -8.30 -2.79
N ARG A 3 5.28 -9.35 -2.71
CA ARG A 3 6.75 -9.21 -2.69
C ARG A 3 7.31 -8.50 -3.93
N GLU A 4 6.70 -8.73 -5.09
CA GLU A 4 7.12 -8.08 -6.35
C GLU A 4 6.71 -6.61 -6.37
N LEU A 5 5.47 -6.29 -5.98
CA LEU A 5 5.01 -4.92 -5.80
C LEU A 5 5.87 -4.18 -4.77
N SER A 6 6.16 -4.81 -3.63
CA SER A 6 7.07 -4.26 -2.61
C SER A 6 8.48 -4.05 -3.16
N GLY A 7 9.00 -4.98 -3.97
CA GLY A 7 10.29 -4.82 -4.65
C GLY A 7 10.30 -3.62 -5.60
N ARG A 8 9.26 -3.48 -6.44
CA ARG A 8 9.09 -2.33 -7.33
C ARG A 8 8.97 -1.02 -6.55
N LEU A 9 8.22 -1.01 -5.46
CA LEU A 9 8.08 0.17 -4.60
C LEU A 9 9.43 0.54 -3.98
N LYS A 10 10.17 -0.42 -3.42
CA LYS A 10 11.52 -0.18 -2.85
C LYS A 10 12.48 0.35 -3.91
N ALA A 11 12.44 -0.17 -5.13
CA ALA A 11 13.24 0.34 -6.25
C ALA A 11 12.90 1.79 -6.66
N HIS A 12 11.72 2.29 -6.28
CA HIS A 12 11.29 3.68 -6.50
C HIS A 12 11.32 4.51 -5.21
N GLY A 13 12.08 4.08 -4.20
CA GLY A 13 12.34 4.85 -2.98
C GLY A 13 11.30 4.70 -1.87
N TYR A 14 10.46 3.67 -1.90
CA TYR A 14 9.56 3.37 -0.78
C TYR A 14 10.31 2.71 0.38
N THR A 15 10.23 3.35 1.54
CA THR A 15 10.69 2.81 2.82
C THR A 15 9.47 2.64 3.74
N PRO A 16 9.19 1.43 4.27
CA PRO A 16 8.12 1.23 5.23
C PRO A 16 8.30 2.11 6.47
N GLN A 17 7.23 2.78 6.91
CA GLN A 17 7.26 3.62 8.12
C GLN A 17 6.97 2.76 9.36
N THR A 18 7.97 2.06 9.88
CA THR A 18 7.83 1.13 11.02
C THR A 18 7.54 1.83 12.34
N ASP A 19 7.80 3.13 12.45
CA ASP A 19 7.54 3.99 13.61
C ASP A 19 6.05 4.02 14.00
N ILE A 20 5.14 3.78 13.06
CA ILE A 20 3.69 3.77 13.32
C ILE A 20 3.21 2.47 13.99
N VAL A 21 4.07 1.44 14.05
CA VAL A 21 3.74 0.16 14.70
C VAL A 21 4.25 0.21 16.14
N LEU A 22 3.32 0.47 17.07
CA LEU A 22 3.61 0.67 18.50
C LEU A 22 3.95 -0.62 19.26
N HIS A 23 3.85 -1.79 18.62
CA HIS A 23 4.18 -3.06 19.25
C HIS A 23 5.70 -3.17 19.45
N ASP A 24 6.13 -3.59 20.63
CA ASP A 24 7.52 -3.87 20.94
C ASP A 24 7.95 -5.21 20.34
N ILE A 25 8.18 -5.18 19.02
CA ILE A 25 8.61 -6.30 18.21
C ILE A 25 9.79 -5.88 17.33
N LYS A 26 10.53 -6.87 16.82
CA LYS A 26 11.64 -6.62 15.90
C LYS A 26 11.19 -5.78 14.70
N GLU A 27 12.05 -4.89 14.21
CA GLU A 27 11.76 -4.05 13.04
C GLU A 27 11.32 -4.86 11.81
N SER A 28 11.93 -6.03 11.60
CA SER A 28 11.52 -6.95 10.53
C SER A 28 10.08 -7.46 10.70
N ALA A 29 9.62 -7.65 11.93
CA ALA A 29 8.24 -8.01 12.23
C ALA A 29 7.29 -6.81 12.05
N LYS A 30 7.72 -5.59 12.37
CA LYS A 30 6.94 -4.37 12.06
C LYS A 30 6.73 -4.20 10.56
N GLU A 31 7.78 -4.40 9.75
CA GLU A 31 7.65 -4.40 8.27
C GLU A 31 6.64 -5.45 7.79
N GLN A 32 6.63 -6.64 8.40
CA GLN A 32 5.66 -7.69 8.06
C GLN A 32 4.23 -7.28 8.40
N VAL A 33 3.99 -6.70 9.58
CA VAL A 33 2.67 -6.16 9.97
C VAL A 33 2.19 -5.12 8.96
N LEU A 34 3.06 -4.17 8.59
CA LEU A 34 2.72 -3.16 7.58
C LEU A 34 2.46 -3.78 6.21
N SER A 35 3.10 -4.88 5.85
CA SER A 35 2.95 -5.53 4.54
C SER A 35 1.56 -6.13 4.33
N VAL A 36 0.87 -6.48 5.42
CA VAL A 36 -0.46 -7.11 5.42
C VAL A 36 -1.60 -6.13 5.72
N HIS A 37 -1.32 -4.83 5.75
CA HIS A 37 -2.37 -3.82 5.85
C HIS A 37 -3.41 -3.99 4.72
N SER A 38 -4.68 -3.89 5.08
CA SER A 38 -5.79 -4.15 4.16
C SER A 38 -5.78 -3.22 2.94
N GLU A 39 -5.27 -1.99 3.05
CA GLU A 39 -5.01 -1.06 1.94
C GLU A 39 -4.06 -1.68 0.92
N LYS A 40 -2.92 -2.20 1.37
CA LYS A 40 -1.90 -2.77 0.49
C LYS A 40 -2.42 -4.01 -0.20
N LEU A 41 -3.12 -4.87 0.53
CA LEU A 41 -3.75 -6.07 -0.03
C LEU A 41 -4.80 -5.70 -1.08
N THR A 42 -5.67 -4.74 -0.79
CA THR A 42 -6.71 -4.28 -1.70
C THR A 42 -6.11 -3.68 -2.97
N ILE A 43 -5.12 -2.79 -2.84
CA ILE A 43 -4.47 -2.17 -3.99
C ILE A 43 -3.73 -3.22 -4.81
N ALA A 44 -2.95 -4.09 -4.16
CA ALA A 44 -2.25 -5.17 -4.85
C ALA A 44 -3.24 -6.00 -5.67
N PHE A 45 -4.32 -6.48 -5.06
CA PHE A 45 -5.36 -7.26 -5.72
C PHE A 45 -5.99 -6.51 -6.90
N ARG A 46 -6.32 -5.22 -6.73
CA ARG A 46 -6.91 -4.40 -7.79
C ARG A 46 -5.95 -4.21 -8.97
N LEU A 47 -4.65 -4.04 -8.72
CA LEU A 47 -3.65 -3.94 -9.77
C LEU A 47 -3.51 -5.24 -10.58
N ILE A 48 -3.73 -6.41 -9.97
CA ILE A 48 -3.75 -7.70 -10.69
C ILE A 48 -4.94 -7.76 -11.64
N ASN A 49 -6.11 -7.35 -11.13
CA ASN A 49 -7.39 -7.59 -11.78
C ASN A 49 -7.85 -6.47 -12.71
N THR A 50 -7.04 -5.40 -12.85
CA THR A 50 -7.42 -4.25 -13.68
C THR A 50 -6.30 -3.88 -14.64
N LYS A 51 -6.68 -3.30 -15.78
CA LYS A 51 -5.73 -2.82 -16.78
C LYS A 51 -5.13 -1.48 -16.33
N PRO A 52 -3.87 -1.18 -16.69
CA PRO A 52 -3.29 0.14 -16.51
C PRO A 52 -4.23 1.26 -16.98
N GLY A 53 -4.35 2.33 -16.20
CA GLY A 53 -5.29 3.43 -16.48
C GLY A 53 -6.69 3.25 -15.89
N THR A 54 -7.03 2.06 -15.38
CA THR A 54 -8.31 1.84 -14.70
C THR A 54 -8.37 2.65 -13.41
N THR A 55 -9.57 3.16 -13.08
CA THR A 55 -9.83 3.81 -11.80
C THR A 55 -10.17 2.76 -10.75
N ILE A 56 -9.33 2.65 -9.72
CA ILE A 56 -9.51 1.81 -8.55
C ILE A 56 -10.23 2.64 -7.48
N LYS A 57 -11.43 2.22 -7.07
CA LYS A 57 -12.17 2.83 -5.95
C LYS A 57 -12.05 1.94 -4.73
N ILE A 58 -11.61 2.52 -3.61
CA ILE A 58 -11.47 1.85 -2.32
C ILE A 58 -12.36 2.59 -1.33
N VAL A 59 -13.20 1.84 -0.64
CA VAL A 59 -14.13 2.35 0.38
C VAL A 59 -13.76 1.68 1.69
N LYS A 60 -13.55 2.46 2.76
CA LYS A 60 -13.09 1.98 4.06
C LYS A 60 -13.78 2.71 5.20
N ASN A 61 -13.98 2.04 6.34
CA ASN A 61 -14.50 2.66 7.56
C ASN A 61 -13.38 3.27 8.44
N LEU A 62 -12.11 2.99 8.13
CA LEU A 62 -10.96 3.41 8.92
C LEU A 62 -10.08 4.35 8.12
N HIS A 63 -9.44 5.30 8.83
CA HIS A 63 -8.47 6.20 8.25
C HIS A 63 -7.25 5.42 7.73
N VAL A 64 -6.73 5.84 6.57
CA VAL A 64 -5.53 5.24 5.97
C VAL A 64 -4.30 5.61 6.79
N CYS A 65 -3.52 4.64 7.23
CA CYS A 65 -2.27 4.93 7.95
C CYS A 65 -1.24 5.64 7.06
N THR A 66 -0.31 6.38 7.66
CA THR A 66 0.70 7.18 6.95
C THR A 66 1.51 6.35 5.95
N ASP A 67 1.93 5.15 6.34
CA ASP A 67 2.65 4.22 5.47
C ASP A 67 1.85 3.82 4.22
N CYS A 68 0.58 3.45 4.40
CA CYS A 68 -0.30 3.05 3.30
C CYS A 68 -0.66 4.24 2.40
N HIS A 69 -0.76 5.44 2.95
CA HIS A 69 -0.96 6.66 2.18
C HIS A 69 0.26 6.94 1.28
N THR A 70 1.48 6.83 1.82
CA THR A 70 2.73 6.99 1.07
C THR A 70 2.88 5.93 -0.02
N MET A 71 2.61 4.66 0.32
CA MET A 71 2.61 3.54 -0.63
C MET A 71 1.60 3.77 -1.78
N THR A 72 0.38 4.21 -1.47
CA THR A 72 -0.66 4.50 -2.47
C THR A 72 -0.21 5.58 -3.45
N LYS A 73 0.36 6.69 -2.93
CA LYS A 73 0.90 7.77 -3.78
C LYS A 73 1.97 7.30 -4.73
N LEU A 74 2.85 6.41 -4.28
CA LEU A 74 3.92 5.88 -5.13
C LEU A 74 3.37 4.93 -6.20
N ILE A 75 2.39 4.10 -5.86
CA ILE A 75 1.73 3.22 -6.83
C ILE A 75 1.10 4.01 -7.97
N LEU A 76 0.42 5.13 -7.67
CA LEU A 76 -0.18 5.99 -8.71
C LEU A 76 0.86 6.44 -9.74
N LYS A 77 2.08 6.77 -9.28
CA LYS A 77 3.19 7.18 -10.16
C LYS A 77 3.71 6.02 -11.02
N ILE A 78 3.83 4.82 -10.44
CA ILE A 78 4.44 3.66 -11.10
C ILE A 78 3.47 2.98 -12.08
N THR A 79 2.20 2.86 -11.73
CA THR A 79 1.26 1.97 -12.44
C THR A 79 0.29 2.69 -13.36
N ARG A 80 0.32 4.03 -13.41
CA ARG A 80 -0.62 4.89 -14.17
C ARG A 80 -2.11 4.64 -13.85
N HIS A 81 -2.42 4.01 -12.71
CA HIS A 81 -3.81 3.87 -12.24
C HIS A 81 -4.27 5.15 -11.56
N LYS A 82 -5.58 5.36 -11.49
CA LYS A 82 -6.19 6.36 -10.61
C LYS A 82 -6.77 5.64 -9.40
N ILE A 83 -6.38 6.02 -8.19
CA ILE A 83 -6.89 5.43 -6.94
C ILE A 83 -7.66 6.51 -6.21
N VAL A 84 -8.93 6.23 -5.93
CA VAL A 84 -9.80 7.08 -5.13
C VAL A 84 -10.14 6.32 -3.86
N VAL A 85 -9.69 6.84 -2.72
CA VAL A 85 -10.02 6.29 -1.40
C VAL A 85 -11.10 7.17 -0.79
N ARG A 86 -12.22 6.57 -0.39
CA ARG A 86 -13.30 7.24 0.36
C ARG A 86 -13.46 6.57 1.71
N ASN A 87 -13.63 7.40 2.73
CA ASN A 87 -14.04 6.94 4.05
C ASN A 87 -15.58 6.82 4.07
N LEU A 88 -16.09 5.79 4.75
CA LEU A 88 -17.50 5.62 5.10
C LEU A 88 -17.82 6.32 6.41
#